data_AF-A0A2N1PVN2-F1
#
_entry.id   AF-A0A2N1PVN2-F1
#
_cell.length_a   1.000
_cell.length_b   1.000
_cell.length_c   1.000
_cell.angle_alpha   90.00
_cell.angle_beta   90.00
_cell.angle_gamma   90.00
#
_symmetry.space_group_name_H-M   'P 1'
#
loop_
_entity.id
_entity.type
_entity.pdbx_description
1 polymer ?
#
loop_
_entity_poly.entity_id
_entity_poly.type
_entity_poly.pdbx_seq_one_letter_code
_entity_poly.pdbx_strand_id
1 'polypeptide(L)'
;KLFSLAKGFLLLFLVAALLTIFHQYTYSNVPLFTQYLLKTLLDHPGIAPGNVSVGEVNLPRFLILFFERDEEILSIIMRIAIALMVLQVLRFSMRFIELWLKGALQEKLAEKMRIRLYSHIQDLNYAYHNKSDSGDLIQRVTSDVETTTGFLTGRMLDVVHLFSTLFFGAYQLIFINPTMVWVTLAIVPIVGLASSIYFVKIEKIFDDIEKTESKMMTVVQENLSGSRVVRAFANEAFEVEKMEVKNTEYRDALKRANKIVAIYWGVMDFIAINQYLVIIALGVYSVQNGTMDAAGVAASLALIGMLIWPIRGLGRIINDFGKALVASDRINEILSTFSYPLNSTIITSVAGLGQILAIRSISSIPIGVAH
;
A
#
# COMPACT_ATOMS: atom_id res chain seq x y z
N LYS A 1 11.97 10.51 11.59
CA LYS A 1 12.00 11.63 10.63
C LYS A 1 10.65 11.77 9.91
N LEU A 2 10.19 10.80 9.11
CA LEU A 2 8.85 10.83 8.47
C LEU A 2 7.69 11.25 9.40
N PHE A 3 7.59 10.66 10.59
CA PHE A 3 6.55 11.01 11.57
C PHE A 3 6.59 12.43 12.11
N SER A 4 7.73 13.13 12.07
CA SER A 4 7.76 14.53 12.52
C SER A 4 7.00 15.46 11.58
N LEU A 5 6.85 15.07 10.31
CA LEU A 5 6.06 15.80 9.32
C LEU A 5 4.55 15.62 9.54
N ALA A 6 4.14 14.50 10.14
CA ALA A 6 2.74 14.19 10.49
C ALA A 6 2.27 14.79 11.84
N LYS A 7 3.09 15.63 12.49
CA LYS A 7 2.72 16.27 13.77
C LYS A 7 1.42 17.08 13.63
N GLY A 8 0.44 16.74 14.48
CA GLY A 8 -0.90 17.31 14.48
C GLY A 8 -1.99 16.38 13.93
N PHE A 9 -1.61 15.28 13.26
CA PHE A 9 -2.57 14.31 12.71
C PHE A 9 -2.51 12.92 13.38
N LEU A 10 -1.73 12.77 14.45
CA LEU A 10 -1.55 11.50 15.17
C LEU A 10 -2.87 10.89 15.64
N LEU A 11 -3.79 11.71 16.15
CA LEU A 11 -5.10 11.23 16.60
C LEU A 11 -5.90 10.59 15.45
N LEU A 12 -5.93 11.25 14.28
CA LEU A 12 -6.64 10.74 13.10
C LEU A 12 -6.00 9.44 12.59
N PHE A 13 -4.67 9.36 12.61
CA PHE A 13 -3.95 8.13 12.27
C PHE A 13 -4.28 6.99 13.25
N LEU A 14 -4.31 7.26 14.57
CA LEU A 14 -4.69 6.28 15.58
C LEU A 14 -6.13 5.81 15.40
N VAL A 15 -7.07 6.71 15.12
CA VAL A 15 -8.47 6.35 14.83
C VAL A 15 -8.55 5.46 13.58
N ALA A 16 -7.85 5.82 12.50
CA ALA A 16 -7.82 5.01 11.29
C ALA A 16 -7.18 3.63 11.53
N ALA A 17 -6.11 3.56 12.33
CA ALA A 17 -5.48 2.30 12.72
C ALA A 17 -6.44 1.42 13.54
N LEU A 18 -7.14 1.98 14.53
CA LEU A 18 -8.13 1.26 15.33
C LEU A 18 -9.29 0.75 14.47
N LEU A 19 -9.80 1.56 13.54
CA LEU A 19 -10.81 1.13 12.58
C LEU A 19 -10.31 -0.02 11.69
N THR A 20 -9.05 0.05 11.24
CA THR A 20 -8.41 -1.00 10.43
C THR A 20 -8.31 -2.31 11.20
N ILE A 21 -7.84 -2.26 12.46
CA ILE A 21 -7.73 -3.41 13.36
C ILE A 21 -9.11 -4.02 13.59
N PHE A 22 -10.12 -3.20 13.91
CA PHE A 22 -11.47 -3.67 14.19
C PHE A 22 -12.14 -4.27 12.94
N HIS A 23 -12.02 -3.62 11.78
CA HIS A 23 -12.47 -4.19 10.51
C HIS A 23 -11.83 -5.55 10.24
N GLN A 24 -10.54 -5.71 10.55
CA GLN A 24 -9.85 -6.97 10.32
C GLN A 24 -10.25 -8.08 11.31
N TYR A 25 -10.52 -7.73 12.57
CA TYR A 25 -11.13 -8.64 13.55
C TYR A 25 -12.50 -9.13 13.07
N THR A 26 -13.38 -8.22 12.63
CA THR A 26 -14.70 -8.62 12.12
C THR A 26 -14.61 -9.44 10.83
N TYR A 27 -13.59 -9.21 9.98
CA TYR A 27 -13.37 -10.00 8.78
C TYR A 27 -12.91 -11.43 9.09
N SER A 28 -12.06 -11.63 10.10
CA SER A 28 -11.62 -12.97 10.48
C SER A 28 -12.75 -13.84 11.06
N ASN A 29 -13.84 -13.22 11.52
CA ASN A 29 -15.04 -13.95 11.98
C ASN A 29 -15.87 -14.53 10.81
N VAL A 30 -15.75 -14.01 9.58
CA VAL A 30 -16.60 -14.43 8.46
C VAL A 30 -16.49 -15.94 8.17
N PRO A 31 -15.29 -16.56 8.10
CA PRO A 31 -15.16 -18.01 7.96
C PRO A 31 -15.81 -18.82 9.08
N LEU A 32 -15.95 -18.26 10.28
CA LEU A 32 -16.55 -18.96 11.42
C LEU A 32 -18.07 -19.05 11.33
N PHE A 33 -18.72 -18.14 10.61
CA PHE A 33 -20.14 -18.32 10.27
C PHE A 33 -20.34 -19.55 9.41
N THR A 34 -19.45 -19.76 8.42
CA THR A 34 -19.45 -20.98 7.61
C THR A 34 -19.13 -22.21 8.46
N GLN A 35 -18.20 -22.11 9.40
CA GLN A 35 -17.91 -23.18 10.37
C GLN A 35 -19.16 -23.56 11.15
N TYR A 36 -19.81 -22.58 11.78
CA TYR A 36 -21.00 -22.79 12.60
C TYR A 36 -22.15 -23.39 11.78
N LEU A 37 -22.42 -22.83 10.61
CA LEU A 37 -23.42 -23.36 9.67
C LEU A 37 -23.17 -24.83 9.33
N LEU A 38 -21.93 -25.20 8.99
CA LEU A 38 -21.59 -26.57 8.67
C LEU A 38 -21.70 -27.49 9.89
N LYS A 39 -21.31 -27.04 11.08
CA LYS A 39 -21.51 -27.82 12.32
C LYS A 39 -23.00 -28.09 12.57
N THR A 40 -23.85 -27.07 12.50
CA THR A 40 -25.31 -27.21 12.67
C THR A 40 -25.92 -28.16 11.66
N LEU A 41 -25.51 -28.07 10.38
CA LEU A 41 -26.00 -28.96 9.33
C LEU A 41 -25.56 -30.41 9.55
N LEU A 42 -24.30 -30.64 9.92
CA LEU A 42 -23.77 -31.99 10.09
C LEU A 42 -24.29 -32.67 11.36
N ASP A 43 -24.62 -31.91 12.41
CA ASP A 43 -25.18 -32.43 13.65
C ASP A 43 -26.66 -32.81 13.53
N HIS A 44 -27.36 -32.30 12.50
CA HIS A 44 -28.78 -32.59 12.32
C HIS A 44 -29.02 -34.05 11.89
N PRO A 45 -29.88 -34.80 12.63
CA PRO A 45 -30.23 -36.17 12.26
C PRO A 45 -30.70 -36.31 10.81
N GLY A 46 -30.10 -37.26 10.08
CA GLY A 46 -30.41 -37.57 8.68
C GLY A 46 -29.42 -37.01 7.65
N ILE A 47 -28.49 -36.12 8.04
CA ILE A 47 -27.48 -35.56 7.14
C ILE A 47 -26.17 -36.34 7.19
N ALA A 48 -25.61 -36.57 8.38
CA ALA A 48 -24.36 -37.32 8.55
C ALA A 48 -24.41 -38.23 9.79
N PRO A 49 -23.84 -39.46 9.73
CA PRO A 49 -23.72 -40.31 10.90
C PRO A 49 -22.55 -39.86 11.78
N GLY A 50 -22.82 -39.18 12.89
CA GLY A 50 -21.82 -38.88 13.93
C GLY A 50 -22.21 -37.71 14.83
N ASN A 51 -21.79 -37.75 16.10
CA ASN A 51 -21.81 -36.56 16.97
C ASN A 51 -20.76 -35.57 16.45
N VAL A 52 -21.19 -34.40 15.99
CA VAL A 52 -20.28 -33.35 15.55
C VAL A 52 -19.83 -32.56 16.77
N SER A 53 -18.77 -33.00 17.44
CA SER A 53 -18.10 -32.08 18.34
C SER A 53 -16.60 -32.32 18.43
N VAL A 54 -15.83 -31.42 17.81
CA VAL A 54 -14.54 -31.01 18.38
C VAL A 54 -14.42 -29.48 18.35
N GLY A 55 -14.42 -28.86 19.54
CA GLY A 55 -14.28 -27.42 19.81
C GLY A 55 -15.54 -26.58 19.60
N GLU A 56 -15.73 -25.54 20.43
CA GLU A 56 -16.73 -24.49 20.18
C GLU A 56 -16.27 -23.59 19.02
N VAL A 57 -17.22 -23.05 18.26
CA VAL A 57 -16.88 -22.03 17.25
C VAL A 57 -16.55 -20.74 17.98
N ASN A 58 -15.39 -20.15 17.68
CA ASN A 58 -14.93 -18.91 18.32
C ASN A 58 -15.65 -17.66 17.77
N LEU A 59 -16.99 -17.67 17.79
CA LEU A 59 -17.83 -16.52 17.50
C LEU A 59 -18.16 -15.77 18.79
N PRO A 60 -18.41 -14.46 18.71
CA PRO A 60 -18.95 -13.70 19.84
C PRO A 60 -20.18 -14.37 20.45
N ARG A 61 -20.19 -14.52 21.78
CA ARG A 61 -21.24 -15.25 22.52
C ARG A 61 -22.66 -14.79 22.22
N PHE A 62 -22.87 -13.49 21.99
CA PHE A 62 -24.20 -12.95 21.66
C PHE A 62 -24.74 -13.49 20.33
N LEU A 63 -23.87 -13.83 19.37
CA LEU A 63 -24.27 -14.44 18.10
C LEU A 63 -24.68 -15.89 18.32
N ILE A 64 -23.89 -16.64 19.09
CA ILE A 64 -24.19 -18.03 19.43
C ILE A 64 -25.56 -18.12 20.13
N LEU A 65 -25.79 -17.28 21.15
CA LEU A 65 -27.09 -17.20 21.84
C LEU A 65 -28.25 -16.79 20.92
N PHE A 66 -27.98 -15.99 19.88
CA PHE A 66 -29.00 -15.61 18.90
C PHE A 66 -29.34 -16.76 17.94
N PHE A 67 -28.38 -17.62 17.62
CA PHE A 67 -28.54 -18.79 16.77
C PHE A 67 -29.26 -19.93 17.48
N GLU A 68 -28.90 -20.20 18.74
CA GLU A 68 -29.45 -21.28 19.58
C GLU A 68 -30.88 -21.02 20.10
N ARG A 69 -31.52 -19.93 19.68
CA ARG A 69 -32.84 -19.56 20.19
C ARG A 69 -33.97 -20.46 19.69
N ASP A 70 -33.80 -21.09 18.53
CA ASP A 70 -34.80 -21.96 17.92
C ASP A 70 -34.19 -23.36 17.66
N GLU A 71 -35.04 -24.38 17.67
CA GLU A 71 -34.63 -25.79 17.43
C GLU A 71 -34.73 -26.20 15.95
N GLU A 72 -35.50 -25.47 15.13
CA GLU A 72 -35.69 -25.78 13.72
C GLU A 72 -34.49 -25.33 12.87
N ILE A 73 -33.91 -26.26 12.10
CA ILE A 73 -32.68 -25.98 11.34
C ILE A 73 -32.82 -24.82 10.35
N LEU A 74 -33.98 -24.71 9.68
CA LEU A 74 -34.22 -23.64 8.71
C LEU A 74 -34.18 -22.27 9.39
N SER A 75 -34.72 -22.18 10.61
CA SER A 75 -34.67 -20.95 11.39
C SER A 75 -33.24 -20.59 11.81
N ILE A 76 -32.46 -21.58 12.25
CA ILE A 76 -31.04 -21.36 12.61
C ILE A 76 -30.26 -20.84 11.39
N ILE A 77 -30.43 -21.45 10.21
CA ILE A 77 -29.78 -21.01 8.96
C ILE A 77 -30.19 -19.58 8.61
N MET A 78 -31.48 -19.24 8.69
CA MET A 78 -31.96 -17.88 8.42
C MET A 78 -31.35 -16.86 9.40
N ARG A 79 -31.23 -17.20 10.68
CA ARG A 79 -30.59 -16.34 11.70
C ARG A 79 -29.11 -16.13 11.43
N ILE A 80 -28.38 -17.19 11.05
CA ILE A 80 -26.97 -17.10 10.63
C ILE A 80 -26.86 -16.17 9.42
N ALA A 81 -27.72 -16.34 8.41
CA ALA A 81 -27.72 -15.52 7.20
C ALA A 81 -28.01 -14.04 7.51
N ILE A 82 -29.00 -13.74 8.36
CA ILE A 82 -29.33 -12.38 8.79
C ILE A 82 -28.17 -11.77 9.57
N ALA A 83 -27.58 -12.50 10.52
CA ALA A 83 -26.44 -12.01 11.29
C ALA A 83 -25.21 -11.75 10.42
N LEU A 84 -24.95 -12.63 9.45
CA LEU A 84 -23.88 -12.44 8.47
C LEU A 84 -24.17 -11.21 7.60
N MET A 85 -25.40 -11.02 7.13
CA MET A 85 -25.80 -9.83 6.36
C MET A 85 -25.61 -8.54 7.16
N VAL A 86 -26.04 -8.49 8.43
CA VAL A 86 -25.83 -7.36 9.33
C VAL A 86 -24.33 -7.09 9.53
N LEU A 87 -23.54 -8.15 9.75
CA LEU A 87 -22.09 -8.04 9.85
C LEU A 87 -21.48 -7.48 8.56
N GLN A 88 -21.96 -7.88 7.37
CA GLN A 88 -21.43 -7.35 6.10
C GLN A 88 -21.79 -5.89 5.87
N VAL A 89 -22.98 -5.44 6.25
CA VAL A 89 -23.35 -4.02 6.20
C VAL A 89 -22.48 -3.19 7.15
N LEU A 90 -22.22 -3.71 8.35
CA LEU A 90 -21.32 -3.08 9.32
C LEU A 90 -19.89 -2.99 8.77
N ARG A 91 -19.37 -4.09 8.22
CA ARG A 91 -18.04 -4.16 7.61
C ARG A 91 -17.91 -3.22 6.42
N PHE A 92 -18.91 -3.18 5.54
CA PHE A 92 -18.97 -2.23 4.43
C PHE A 92 -18.88 -0.79 4.94
N SER A 93 -19.68 -0.44 5.95
CA SER A 93 -19.69 0.91 6.53
C SER A 93 -18.34 1.28 7.15
N MET A 94 -17.73 0.35 7.90
CA MET A 94 -16.40 0.55 8.48
C MET A 94 -15.33 0.71 7.42
N ARG A 95 -15.36 -0.13 6.37
CA ARG A 95 -14.41 -0.06 5.26
C ARG A 95 -14.55 1.25 4.50
N PHE A 96 -15.77 1.71 4.28
CA PHE A 96 -16.05 3.01 3.65
C PHE A 96 -15.48 4.17 4.49
N ILE A 97 -15.78 4.19 5.79
CA ILE A 97 -15.26 5.22 6.72
C ILE A 97 -13.74 5.17 6.78
N GLU A 98 -13.14 3.98 6.85
CA GLU A 98 -11.69 3.77 6.84
C GLU A 98 -11.07 4.38 5.57
N LEU A 99 -11.58 4.04 4.38
CA LEU A 99 -11.05 4.56 3.11
C LEU A 99 -11.21 6.08 2.99
N TRP A 100 -12.38 6.60 3.37
CA TRP A 100 -12.65 8.03 3.35
C TRP A 100 -11.73 8.79 4.32
N LEU A 101 -11.56 8.28 5.55
CA LEU A 101 -10.69 8.89 6.55
C LEU A 101 -9.22 8.86 6.11
N LYS A 102 -8.76 7.76 5.49
CA LYS A 102 -7.41 7.66 4.90
C LYS A 102 -7.18 8.72 3.83
N GLY A 103 -8.11 8.86 2.88
CA GLY A 103 -8.01 9.85 1.81
C GLY A 103 -8.05 11.29 2.34
N ALA A 104 -9.00 11.59 3.22
CA ALA A 104 -9.11 12.92 3.84
C ALA A 104 -7.87 13.28 4.66
N LEU A 105 -7.28 12.31 5.37
CA LEU A 105 -6.04 12.49 6.12
C LEU A 105 -4.85 12.75 5.19
N GLN A 106 -4.75 12.01 4.07
CA GLN A 106 -3.71 12.21 3.07
C GLN A 106 -3.73 13.64 2.51
N GLU A 107 -4.90 14.10 2.05
CA GLU A 107 -5.04 15.41 1.42
C GLU A 107 -4.79 16.55 2.40
N LYS A 108 -5.30 16.48 3.64
CA LYS A 108 -5.03 17.50 4.67
C LYS A 108 -3.56 17.57 5.05
N LEU A 109 -2.88 16.43 5.11
CA LEU A 109 -1.45 16.40 5.40
C LEU A 109 -0.66 16.98 4.22
N ALA A 110 -1.01 16.62 2.99
CA ALA A 110 -0.39 17.12 1.77
C ALA A 110 -0.57 18.64 1.64
N GLU A 111 -1.78 19.15 1.87
CA GLU A 111 -2.08 20.59 1.90
C GLU A 111 -1.18 21.33 2.88
N LYS A 112 -1.13 20.88 4.15
CA LYS A 112 -0.29 21.51 5.18
C LYS A 112 1.19 21.50 4.80
N MET A 113 1.68 20.40 4.23
CA MET A 113 3.07 20.28 3.79
C MET A 113 3.37 21.21 2.60
N ARG A 114 2.46 21.28 1.62
CA ARG A 114 2.58 22.17 0.45
C ARG A 114 2.61 23.64 0.85
N ILE A 115 1.68 24.08 1.70
CA ILE A 115 1.63 25.46 2.19
C ILE A 115 2.92 25.81 2.94
N ARG A 116 3.38 24.92 3.82
CA ARG A 116 4.62 25.13 4.59
C ARG A 116 5.85 25.21 3.69
N LEU A 117 6.00 24.29 2.75
CA LEU A 117 7.11 24.28 1.79
C LEU A 117 7.08 25.52 0.92
N TYR A 118 5.92 25.85 0.36
CA TYR A 118 5.75 27.01 -0.50
C TYR A 118 6.11 28.31 0.21
N SER A 119 5.61 28.52 1.44
CA SER A 119 5.94 29.69 2.25
C SER A 119 7.44 29.75 2.55
N HIS A 120 8.04 28.62 2.92
CA HIS A 120 9.48 28.58 3.20
C HIS A 120 10.32 28.87 1.96
N ILE A 121 9.92 28.35 0.79
CA ILE A 121 10.59 28.61 -0.49
C ILE A 121 10.54 30.11 -0.84
N GLN A 122 9.45 30.81 -0.56
CA GLN A 122 9.36 32.26 -0.79
C GLN A 122 10.32 33.06 0.10
N ASP A 123 10.62 32.57 1.30
CA ASP A 123 11.53 33.20 2.25
C ASP A 123 13.01 32.83 1.99
N LEU A 124 13.33 31.97 1.02
CA LEU A 124 14.71 31.57 0.74
C LEU A 124 15.53 32.74 0.17
N ASN A 125 16.83 32.69 0.43
CA ASN A 125 17.72 33.76 -0.03
C ASN A 125 17.86 33.76 -1.56
N TYR A 126 18.18 34.93 -2.12
CA TYR A 126 18.38 35.11 -3.57
C TYR A 126 19.42 34.13 -4.16
N ALA A 127 20.49 33.83 -3.42
CA ALA A 127 21.53 32.93 -3.88
C ALA A 127 21.05 31.49 -4.06
N TYR A 128 20.06 31.05 -3.27
CA TYR A 128 19.40 29.76 -3.41
C TYR A 128 18.55 29.74 -4.68
N HIS A 129 17.69 30.74 -4.87
CA HIS A 129 16.87 30.86 -6.09
C HIS A 129 17.70 30.91 -7.38
N ASN A 130 18.89 31.51 -7.34
CA ASN A 130 19.76 31.57 -8.51
C ASN A 130 20.52 30.26 -8.80
N LYS A 131 20.56 29.32 -7.85
CA LYS A 131 21.22 28.00 -7.98
C LYS A 131 20.25 26.84 -8.15
N SER A 132 19.00 27.02 -7.74
CA SER A 132 17.97 25.97 -7.78
C SER A 132 17.20 25.99 -9.08
N ASP A 133 16.99 24.81 -9.66
CA ASP A 133 16.09 24.63 -10.80
C ASP A 133 14.62 24.77 -10.36
N SER A 134 13.83 25.52 -11.12
CA SER A 134 12.42 25.74 -10.79
C SER A 134 11.61 24.43 -10.89
N GLY A 135 11.98 23.53 -11.79
CA GLY A 135 11.37 22.20 -11.92
C GLY A 135 11.63 21.31 -10.71
N ASP A 136 12.85 21.30 -10.17
CA ASP A 136 13.18 20.57 -8.94
C ASP A 136 12.34 21.07 -7.75
N LEU A 137 12.21 22.39 -7.58
CA LEU A 137 11.36 22.97 -6.53
C LEU A 137 9.89 22.58 -6.70
N ILE A 138 9.38 22.56 -7.94
CA ILE A 138 8.01 22.09 -8.22
C ILE A 138 7.86 20.62 -7.85
N GLN A 139 8.80 19.75 -8.22
CA GLN A 139 8.77 18.32 -7.85
C GLN A 139 8.76 18.11 -6.34
N ARG A 140 9.54 18.91 -5.60
CA ARG A 140 9.61 18.86 -4.13
C ARG A 140 8.30 19.21 -3.45
N VAL A 141 7.56 20.18 -3.98
CA VAL A 141 6.24 20.60 -3.46
C VAL A 141 5.12 19.67 -3.94
N THR A 142 5.30 18.99 -5.07
CA THR A 142 4.27 18.13 -5.68
C THR A 142 4.51 16.65 -5.36
N SER A 143 5.33 15.98 -6.17
CA SER A 143 5.56 14.53 -6.14
C SER A 143 6.18 14.04 -4.84
N ASP A 144 7.14 14.79 -4.28
CA ASP A 144 7.78 14.38 -3.02
C ASP A 144 6.80 14.45 -1.85
N VAL A 145 5.95 15.49 -1.82
CA VAL A 145 4.90 15.62 -0.79
C VAL A 145 3.88 14.49 -0.95
N GLU A 146 3.43 14.21 -2.18
CA GLU A 146 2.46 13.15 -2.45
C GLU A 146 3.02 11.76 -2.06
N THR A 147 4.25 11.47 -2.45
CA THR A 147 4.94 10.22 -2.09
C THR A 147 5.07 10.07 -0.58
N THR A 148 5.49 11.14 0.10
CA THR A 148 5.69 11.15 1.56
C THR A 148 4.37 10.97 2.30
N THR A 149 3.34 11.72 1.92
CA THR A 149 2.02 11.69 2.58
C THR A 149 1.27 10.41 2.28
N GLY A 150 1.25 9.95 1.03
CA GLY A 150 0.63 8.68 0.63
C GLY A 150 1.25 7.47 1.33
N PHE A 151 2.56 7.48 1.61
CA PHE A 151 3.17 6.47 2.46
C PHE A 151 2.67 6.55 3.91
N LEU A 152 2.75 7.73 4.53
CA LEU A 152 2.39 7.98 5.93
C LEU A 152 0.92 7.63 6.23
N THR A 153 0.00 7.94 5.32
CA THR A 153 -1.44 7.84 5.57
C THR A 153 -2.06 6.61 4.92
N GLY A 154 -1.52 6.13 3.80
CA GLY A 154 -1.98 4.92 3.11
C GLY A 154 -1.16 3.71 3.54
N ARG A 155 0.09 3.63 3.08
CA ARG A 155 0.91 2.41 3.16
C ARG A 155 1.25 2.00 4.59
N MET A 156 1.40 2.94 5.51
CA MET A 156 1.55 2.63 6.94
C MET A 156 0.33 1.94 7.53
N LEU A 157 -0.89 2.31 7.10
CA LEU A 157 -2.10 1.62 7.55
C LEU A 157 -2.27 0.26 6.87
N ASP A 158 -1.70 0.05 5.69
CA ASP A 158 -1.61 -1.28 5.08
C ASP A 158 -0.71 -2.22 5.90
N VAL A 159 0.33 -1.69 6.56
CA VAL A 159 1.13 -2.46 7.53
C VAL A 159 0.28 -2.88 8.73
N VAL A 160 -0.51 -1.96 9.29
CA VAL A 160 -1.46 -2.25 10.37
C VAL A 160 -2.47 -3.30 9.92
N HIS A 161 -3.00 -3.16 8.71
CA HIS A 161 -3.90 -4.14 8.09
C HIS A 161 -3.24 -5.52 8.00
N LEU A 162 -2.04 -5.62 7.41
CA LEU A 162 -1.29 -6.87 7.27
C LEU A 162 -1.09 -7.57 8.62
N PHE A 163 -0.55 -6.88 9.62
CA PHE A 163 -0.31 -7.47 10.94
C PHE A 163 -1.61 -7.86 11.64
N SER A 164 -2.66 -7.04 11.53
CA SER A 164 -3.98 -7.38 12.07
C SER A 164 -4.56 -8.62 11.39
N THR A 165 -4.35 -8.76 10.08
CA THR A 165 -4.85 -9.91 9.31
C THR A 165 -4.16 -11.19 9.74
N LEU A 166 -2.82 -11.16 9.83
CA LEU A 166 -2.04 -12.28 10.35
C LEU A 166 -2.43 -12.62 11.80
N PHE A 167 -2.53 -11.61 12.66
CA PHE A 167 -2.85 -11.79 14.07
C PHE A 167 -4.25 -12.39 14.27
N PHE A 168 -5.29 -11.76 13.72
CA PHE A 168 -6.66 -12.25 13.89
C PHE A 168 -6.92 -13.55 13.13
N GLY A 169 -6.29 -13.78 11.97
CA GLY A 169 -6.37 -15.06 11.28
C GLY A 169 -5.74 -16.20 12.06
N ALA A 170 -4.52 -15.99 12.59
CA ALA A 170 -3.86 -16.96 13.47
C ALA A 170 -4.64 -17.17 14.78
N TYR A 171 -5.19 -16.09 15.35
CA TYR A 171 -6.06 -16.14 16.52
C TYR A 171 -7.28 -17.03 16.24
N GLN A 172 -7.96 -16.91 15.11
CA GLN A 172 -9.10 -17.79 14.81
C GLN A 172 -8.67 -19.23 14.52
N LEU A 173 -7.57 -19.43 13.79
CA LEU A 173 -7.04 -20.76 13.50
C LEU A 173 -6.63 -21.53 14.76
N ILE A 174 -6.13 -20.87 15.81
CA ILE A 174 -5.68 -21.56 17.03
C ILE A 174 -6.82 -22.26 17.78
N PHE A 175 -8.04 -21.71 17.72
CA PHE A 175 -9.24 -22.32 18.30
C PHE A 175 -9.82 -23.44 17.45
N ILE A 176 -9.47 -23.49 16.17
CA ILE A 176 -9.83 -24.60 15.28
C ILE A 176 -8.83 -25.74 15.44
N ASN A 177 -7.55 -25.47 15.19
CA ASN A 177 -6.47 -26.43 15.33
C ASN A 177 -5.11 -25.71 15.39
N PRO A 178 -4.34 -25.83 16.48
CA PRO A 178 -3.04 -25.16 16.63
C PRO A 178 -2.00 -25.53 15.55
N THR A 179 -2.04 -26.75 15.00
CA THR A 179 -1.11 -27.19 13.95
C THR A 179 -1.34 -26.40 12.65
N MET A 180 -2.60 -26.05 12.34
CA MET A 180 -2.94 -25.27 11.14
C MET A 180 -2.33 -23.87 11.17
N VAL A 181 -2.18 -23.27 12.36
CA VAL A 181 -1.53 -21.96 12.54
C VAL A 181 -0.09 -22.01 12.04
N TRP A 182 0.70 -22.98 12.51
CA TRP A 182 2.12 -23.07 12.17
C TRP A 182 2.35 -23.35 10.70
N VAL A 183 1.57 -24.25 10.10
CA VAL A 183 1.64 -24.53 8.66
C VAL A 183 1.28 -23.30 7.83
N THR A 184 0.27 -22.55 8.28
CA THR A 184 -0.15 -21.33 7.61
C THR A 184 0.92 -20.23 7.73
N LEU A 185 1.48 -20.03 8.92
CA LEU A 185 2.49 -19.01 9.18
C LEU A 185 3.86 -19.35 8.56
N ALA A 186 4.18 -20.62 8.36
CA ALA A 186 5.44 -21.03 7.72
C ALA A 186 5.61 -20.48 6.29
N ILE A 187 4.50 -20.21 5.59
CA ILE A 187 4.54 -19.65 4.24
C ILE A 187 4.80 -18.15 4.21
N VAL A 188 4.45 -17.45 5.29
CA VAL A 188 4.55 -15.98 5.42
C VAL A 188 5.97 -15.49 5.10
N PRO A 189 7.06 -16.01 5.71
CA PRO A 189 8.41 -15.54 5.40
C PRO A 189 8.82 -15.84 3.95
N ILE A 190 8.38 -16.97 3.38
CA ILE A 190 8.70 -17.36 2.00
C ILE A 190 8.07 -16.37 1.02
N VAL A 191 6.75 -16.14 1.15
CA VAL A 191 6.01 -15.21 0.29
C VAL A 191 6.46 -13.77 0.51
N GLY A 192 6.70 -13.37 1.76
CA GLY A 192 7.19 -12.04 2.11
C GLY A 192 8.57 -11.73 1.49
N LEU A 193 9.51 -12.68 1.58
CA LEU A 193 10.83 -12.54 0.97
C LEU A 193 10.73 -12.51 -0.56
N ALA A 194 9.98 -13.42 -1.17
CA ALA A 194 9.79 -13.45 -2.62
C ALA A 194 9.14 -12.17 -3.15
N SER A 195 8.12 -11.65 -2.44
CA SER A 195 7.48 -10.36 -2.75
C SER A 195 8.48 -9.21 -2.67
N SER A 196 9.30 -9.17 -1.62
CA SER A 196 10.32 -8.13 -1.43
C SER A 196 11.34 -8.12 -2.57
N ILE A 197 11.88 -9.28 -2.94
CA ILE A 197 12.83 -9.41 -4.05
C ILE A 197 12.17 -9.01 -5.38
N TYR A 198 10.92 -9.43 -5.61
CA TYR A 198 10.18 -9.11 -6.81
C TYR A 198 9.98 -7.59 -6.97
N PHE A 199 9.45 -6.90 -5.96
CA PHE A 199 9.13 -5.48 -6.06
C PHE A 199 10.37 -4.60 -6.23
N VAL A 200 11.48 -4.94 -5.56
CA VAL A 200 12.76 -4.23 -5.73
C VAL A 200 13.35 -4.44 -7.14
N LYS A 201 13.20 -5.65 -7.71
CA LYS A 201 13.76 -5.98 -9.03
C LYS A 201 12.92 -5.43 -10.17
N ILE A 202 11.60 -5.51 -10.05
CA ILE A 202 10.69 -5.11 -11.12
C ILE A 202 10.72 -3.59 -11.32
N GLU A 203 10.90 -2.81 -10.26
CA GLU A 203 11.05 -1.35 -10.36
C GLU A 203 12.21 -0.96 -11.27
N LYS A 204 13.40 -1.52 -11.05
CA LYS A 204 14.58 -1.22 -11.88
C LYS A 204 14.38 -1.55 -13.36
N ILE A 205 13.51 -2.50 -13.65
CA ILE A 205 13.18 -2.90 -15.03
C ILE A 205 12.14 -1.94 -15.62
N PHE A 206 11.20 -1.44 -14.82
CA PHE A 206 10.31 -0.37 -15.24
C PHE A 206 11.08 0.92 -15.55
N ASP A 207 12.14 1.25 -14.81
CA ASP A 207 13.03 2.37 -15.16
C ASP A 207 13.69 2.19 -16.54
N ASP A 208 14.07 0.96 -16.90
CA ASP A 208 14.63 0.62 -18.22
C ASP A 208 13.57 0.69 -19.33
N ILE A 209 12.33 0.27 -19.02
CA ILE A 209 11.18 0.42 -19.92
C ILE A 209 10.91 1.90 -20.20
N GLU A 210 10.85 2.74 -19.17
CA GLU A 210 10.60 4.19 -19.33
C GLU A 210 11.71 4.87 -20.16
N LYS A 211 12.98 4.48 -19.95
CA LYS A 211 14.11 4.98 -20.75
C LYS A 211 14.03 4.56 -22.21
N THR A 212 13.69 3.30 -22.48
CA THR A 212 13.58 2.78 -23.86
C THR A 212 12.35 3.36 -24.58
N GLU A 213 11.24 3.54 -23.86
CA GLU A 213 10.04 4.24 -24.33
C GLU A 213 10.34 5.70 -24.70
N SER A 214 11.04 6.42 -23.81
CA SER A 214 11.41 7.81 -24.04
C SER A 214 12.24 7.97 -25.31
N LYS A 215 13.24 7.11 -25.53
CA LYS A 215 14.06 7.11 -26.75
C LYS A 215 13.25 6.87 -28.02
N MET A 216 12.30 5.93 -27.96
CA MET A 216 11.39 5.68 -29.08
C MET A 216 10.52 6.91 -29.36
N MET A 217 9.97 7.52 -28.30
CA MET A 217 9.13 8.72 -28.42
C MET A 217 9.91 9.92 -28.97
N THR A 218 11.20 10.07 -28.64
CA THR A 218 12.06 11.10 -29.24
C THR A 218 12.13 10.97 -30.76
N VAL A 219 12.33 9.75 -31.29
CA VAL A 219 12.35 9.51 -32.75
C VAL A 219 11.00 9.86 -33.39
N VAL A 220 9.90 9.50 -32.74
CA VAL A 220 8.55 9.85 -33.20
C VAL A 220 8.35 11.37 -33.23
N GLN A 221 8.76 12.08 -32.19
CA GLN A 221 8.65 13.54 -32.11
C GLN A 221 9.50 14.25 -33.16
N GLU A 222 10.72 13.78 -33.41
CA GLU A 222 11.59 14.26 -34.50
C GLU A 222 10.90 14.10 -35.86
N ASN A 223 10.32 12.93 -36.13
CA ASN A 223 9.66 12.63 -37.41
C ASN A 223 8.39 13.44 -37.63
N LEU A 224 7.60 13.67 -36.58
CA LEU A 224 6.40 14.51 -36.67
C LEU A 224 6.77 15.97 -36.93
N SER A 225 7.75 16.49 -36.21
CA SER A 225 8.23 17.87 -36.34
C SER A 225 8.92 18.11 -37.70
N GLY A 226 9.67 17.10 -38.16
CA GLY A 226 10.45 17.10 -39.40
C GLY A 226 9.71 16.55 -40.63
N SER A 227 8.41 16.28 -40.55
CA SER A 227 7.66 15.55 -41.59
C SER A 227 7.80 16.14 -43.00
N ARG A 228 7.92 17.47 -43.14
CA ARG A 228 8.17 18.13 -44.43
C ARG A 228 9.55 17.78 -45.01
N VAL A 229 10.57 17.69 -44.15
CA VAL A 229 11.94 17.33 -44.55
C VAL A 229 12.00 15.86 -44.94
N VAL A 230 11.41 14.97 -44.15
CA VAL A 230 11.34 13.53 -44.46
C VAL A 230 10.73 13.30 -45.85
N ARG A 231 9.59 13.96 -46.15
CA ARG A 231 8.93 13.88 -47.46
C ARG A 231 9.72 14.53 -48.59
N ALA A 232 10.39 15.66 -48.33
CA ALA A 232 11.18 16.36 -49.34
C ALA A 232 12.36 15.51 -49.84
N PHE A 233 12.89 14.63 -48.99
CA PHE A 233 13.99 13.72 -49.33
C PHE A 233 13.55 12.27 -49.60
N ALA A 234 12.24 11.96 -49.57
CA ALA A 234 11.70 10.61 -49.70
C ALA A 234 12.34 9.58 -48.75
N ASN A 235 12.63 10.01 -47.51
CA ASN A 235 13.36 9.23 -46.49
C ASN A 235 12.44 8.45 -45.54
N GLU A 236 11.16 8.24 -45.88
CA GLU A 236 10.20 7.59 -44.99
C GLU A 236 10.64 6.19 -44.55
N ALA A 237 11.18 5.38 -45.47
CA ALA A 237 11.64 4.03 -45.16
C ALA A 237 12.80 4.03 -44.14
N PHE A 238 13.73 4.97 -44.27
CA PHE A 238 14.85 5.13 -43.34
C PHE A 238 14.37 5.52 -41.94
N GLU A 239 13.42 6.45 -41.83
CA GLU A 239 12.88 6.86 -40.54
C GLU A 239 12.03 5.78 -39.86
N VAL A 240 11.33 4.95 -40.64
CA VAL A 240 10.63 3.77 -40.14
C VAL A 240 11.63 2.75 -39.58
N GLU A 241 12.74 2.48 -40.27
CA GLU A 241 13.78 1.57 -39.78
C GLU A 241 14.44 2.09 -38.50
N LYS A 242 14.77 3.39 -38.44
CA LYS A 242 15.30 4.05 -37.24
C LYS A 242 14.35 3.90 -36.05
N MET A 243 13.05 4.08 -36.27
CA MET A 243 12.02 3.87 -35.24
C MET A 243 11.94 2.40 -34.82
N GLU A 244 11.97 1.46 -35.77
CA GLU A 244 11.83 0.02 -35.49
C GLU A 244 12.97 -0.53 -34.63
N VAL A 245 14.19 -0.01 -34.78
CA VAL A 245 15.31 -0.33 -33.88
C VAL A 245 14.97 0.03 -32.44
N LYS A 246 14.43 1.23 -32.20
CA LYS A 246 14.05 1.70 -30.86
C LYS A 246 12.81 1.00 -30.32
N ASN A 247 11.85 0.70 -31.17
CA ASN A 247 10.68 -0.11 -30.85
C ASN A 247 11.10 -1.53 -30.40
N THR A 248 12.09 -2.14 -31.06
CA THR A 248 12.63 -3.44 -30.67
C THR A 248 13.30 -3.41 -29.30
N GLU A 249 14.11 -2.38 -29.00
CA GLU A 249 14.70 -2.18 -27.67
C GLU A 249 13.62 -2.10 -26.57
N TYR A 250 12.57 -1.29 -26.80
CA TYR A 250 11.43 -1.15 -25.89
C TYR A 250 10.64 -2.45 -25.72
N ARG A 251 10.31 -3.13 -26.82
CA ARG A 251 9.63 -4.43 -26.84
C ARG A 251 10.39 -5.47 -26.02
N ASP A 252 11.71 -5.52 -26.15
CA ASP A 252 12.52 -6.51 -25.46
C ASP A 252 12.64 -6.19 -23.96
N ALA A 253 12.64 -4.90 -23.57
CA ALA A 253 12.50 -4.48 -22.17
C ALA A 253 11.16 -4.92 -21.58
N LEU A 254 10.05 -4.70 -22.30
CA LEU A 254 8.72 -5.18 -21.89
C LEU A 254 8.66 -6.71 -21.74
N LYS A 255 9.24 -7.46 -22.69
CA LYS A 255 9.32 -8.93 -22.60
C LYS A 255 10.07 -9.39 -21.35
N ARG A 256 11.19 -8.73 -20.99
CA ARG A 256 11.93 -9.02 -19.75
C ARG A 256 11.08 -8.79 -18.51
N ALA A 257 10.36 -7.68 -18.43
CA ALA A 257 9.45 -7.40 -17.32
C ALA A 257 8.33 -8.45 -17.24
N ASN A 258 7.65 -8.71 -18.35
CA ASN A 258 6.55 -9.69 -18.42
C ASN A 258 6.99 -11.09 -18.01
N LYS A 259 8.22 -11.51 -18.37
CA LYS A 259 8.77 -12.81 -17.92
C LYS A 259 8.91 -12.86 -16.40
N ILE A 260 9.38 -11.80 -15.75
CA ILE A 260 9.52 -11.75 -14.30
C ILE A 260 8.16 -11.71 -13.61
N VAL A 261 7.23 -10.91 -14.15
CA VAL A 261 5.83 -10.86 -13.67
C VAL A 261 5.21 -12.26 -13.75
N ALA A 262 5.30 -12.93 -14.90
CA ALA A 262 4.74 -14.26 -15.10
C ALA A 262 5.35 -15.30 -14.15
N ILE A 263 6.68 -15.31 -13.97
CA ILE A 263 7.35 -16.21 -13.03
C ILE A 263 6.89 -15.92 -11.59
N TYR A 264 6.84 -14.66 -11.18
CA TYR A 264 6.43 -14.29 -9.82
C TYR A 264 5.00 -14.76 -9.52
N TRP A 265 4.03 -14.36 -10.35
CA TRP A 265 2.63 -14.74 -10.13
C TRP A 265 2.41 -16.25 -10.24
N GLY A 266 3.04 -16.91 -11.22
CA GLY A 266 2.96 -18.36 -11.38
C GLY A 266 3.52 -19.12 -10.17
N VAL A 267 4.68 -18.71 -9.65
CA VAL A 267 5.27 -19.32 -8.44
C VAL A 267 4.43 -19.03 -7.20
N MET A 268 3.93 -17.80 -7.04
CA MET A 268 3.07 -17.46 -5.90
C MET A 268 1.77 -18.27 -5.90
N ASP A 269 1.16 -18.50 -7.07
CA ASP A 269 -0.05 -19.32 -7.20
C ASP A 269 0.24 -20.80 -6.97
N PHE A 270 1.36 -21.32 -7.46
CA PHE A 270 1.81 -22.66 -7.13
C PHE A 270 1.97 -22.83 -5.61
N ILE A 271 2.66 -21.90 -4.94
CA ILE A 271 2.84 -21.93 -3.48
C ILE A 271 1.49 -21.89 -2.74
N ALA A 272 0.58 -21.01 -3.15
CA ALA A 272 -0.75 -20.90 -2.54
C ALA A 272 -1.58 -22.18 -2.70
N ILE A 273 -1.65 -22.75 -3.92
CA ILE A 273 -2.41 -23.97 -4.18
C ILE A 273 -1.82 -25.16 -3.40
N ASN A 274 -0.50 -25.27 -3.32
CA ASN A 274 0.15 -26.30 -2.50
C ASN A 274 -0.14 -26.09 -1.00
N GLN A 275 -0.26 -24.86 -0.52
CA GLN A 275 -0.68 -24.58 0.85
C GLN A 275 -2.09 -25.12 1.13
N TYR A 276 -3.04 -24.87 0.23
CA TYR A 276 -4.38 -25.46 0.33
C TYR A 276 -4.33 -26.99 0.35
N LEU A 277 -3.52 -27.61 -0.50
CA LEU A 277 -3.35 -29.06 -0.53
C LEU A 277 -2.84 -29.62 0.80
N VAL A 278 -1.80 -29.01 1.37
CA VAL A 278 -1.24 -29.43 2.67
C VAL A 278 -2.28 -29.32 3.78
N ILE A 279 -3.08 -28.24 3.78
CA ILE A 279 -4.10 -28.00 4.79
C ILE A 279 -5.27 -28.96 4.65
N ILE A 280 -5.65 -29.31 3.43
CA ILE A 280 -6.63 -30.38 3.18
C ILE A 280 -6.09 -31.71 3.72
N ALA A 281 -4.85 -32.08 3.38
CA ALA A 281 -4.26 -33.34 3.83
C ALA A 281 -4.16 -33.44 5.36
N LEU A 282 -3.66 -32.38 6.01
CA LEU A 282 -3.61 -32.28 7.47
C LEU A 282 -5.01 -32.19 8.10
N GLY A 283 -5.97 -31.59 7.41
CA GLY A 283 -7.35 -31.47 7.83
C GLY A 283 -8.01 -32.84 7.88
N VAL A 284 -7.87 -33.64 6.81
CA VAL A 284 -8.35 -35.03 6.77
C VAL A 284 -7.71 -35.86 7.88
N TYR A 285 -6.39 -35.75 8.07
CA TYR A 285 -5.69 -36.43 9.16
C TYR A 285 -6.21 -36.01 10.55
N SER A 286 -6.44 -34.72 10.76
CA SER A 286 -6.94 -34.18 12.03
C SER A 286 -8.38 -34.61 12.32
N VAL A 287 -9.22 -34.69 11.28
CA VAL A 287 -10.58 -35.22 11.37
C VAL A 287 -10.59 -36.70 11.72
N GLN A 288 -9.73 -37.51 11.09
CA GLN A 288 -9.60 -38.94 11.41
C GLN A 288 -9.16 -39.19 12.85
N ASN A 289 -8.29 -38.33 13.39
CA ASN A 289 -7.80 -38.43 14.76
C ASN A 289 -8.71 -37.77 15.80
N GLY A 290 -9.86 -37.20 15.39
CA GLY A 290 -10.79 -36.53 16.29
C GLY A 290 -10.23 -35.27 16.96
N THR A 291 -9.23 -34.61 16.37
CA THR A 291 -8.67 -33.35 16.88
C THR A 291 -9.31 -32.11 16.24
N MET A 292 -10.14 -32.31 15.21
CA MET A 292 -10.79 -31.27 14.42
C MET A 292 -12.01 -31.87 13.71
N ASP A 293 -13.00 -31.05 13.37
CA ASP A 293 -14.15 -31.50 12.57
C ASP A 293 -14.09 -30.99 11.12
N ALA A 294 -14.94 -31.55 10.25
CA ALA A 294 -15.00 -31.19 8.83
C ALA A 294 -15.33 -29.70 8.63
N ALA A 295 -16.18 -29.14 9.49
CA ALA A 295 -16.49 -27.71 9.50
C ALA A 295 -15.25 -26.85 9.77
N GLY A 296 -14.40 -27.27 10.71
CA GLY A 296 -13.10 -26.64 10.98
C GLY A 296 -12.19 -26.67 9.76
N VAL A 297 -12.23 -27.72 8.94
CA VAL A 297 -11.39 -27.80 7.71
C VAL A 297 -11.84 -26.73 6.73
N ALA A 298 -13.15 -26.63 6.48
CA ALA A 298 -13.71 -25.62 5.60
C ALA A 298 -13.36 -24.19 6.06
N ALA A 299 -13.48 -23.92 7.36
CA ALA A 299 -13.12 -22.64 7.94
C ALA A 299 -11.62 -22.34 7.84
N SER A 300 -10.76 -23.33 8.07
CA SER A 300 -9.31 -23.21 7.89
C SER A 300 -8.94 -22.83 6.45
N LEU A 301 -9.56 -23.45 5.44
CA LEU A 301 -9.32 -23.11 4.03
C LEU A 301 -9.70 -21.66 3.73
N ALA A 302 -10.85 -21.20 4.22
CA ALA A 302 -11.29 -19.82 4.04
C ALA A 302 -10.38 -18.82 4.79
N LEU A 303 -9.94 -19.15 6.01
CA LEU A 303 -9.00 -18.34 6.79
C LEU A 303 -7.63 -18.23 6.10
N ILE A 304 -7.17 -19.26 5.40
CA ILE A 304 -5.90 -19.20 4.66
C ILE A 304 -6.03 -18.31 3.42
N GLY A 305 -7.16 -18.38 2.72
CA GLY A 305 -7.43 -17.52 1.56
C GLY A 305 -7.31 -16.03 1.86
N MET A 306 -7.77 -15.59 3.04
CA MET A 306 -7.65 -14.19 3.45
C MET A 306 -6.21 -13.77 3.83
N LEU A 307 -5.35 -14.72 4.22
CA LEU A 307 -3.98 -14.43 4.65
C LEU A 307 -3.01 -14.30 3.47
N ILE A 308 -3.26 -14.98 2.35
CA ILE A 308 -2.34 -15.02 1.20
C ILE A 308 -2.16 -13.63 0.55
N TRP A 309 -3.25 -12.90 0.30
CA TRP A 309 -3.21 -11.63 -0.44
C TRP A 309 -2.41 -10.52 0.24
N PRO A 310 -2.60 -10.23 1.55
CA PRO A 310 -1.82 -9.22 2.25
C PRO A 310 -0.32 -9.48 2.20
N ILE A 311 0.11 -10.74 2.33
CA ILE A 311 1.53 -11.11 2.34
C ILE A 311 2.15 -10.92 0.95
N ARG A 312 1.41 -11.23 -0.13
CA ARG A 312 1.87 -10.99 -1.50
C ARG A 312 2.14 -9.51 -1.79
N GLY A 313 1.42 -8.60 -1.12
CA GLY A 313 1.61 -7.15 -1.22
C GLY A 313 2.77 -6.57 -0.39
N LEU A 314 3.40 -7.35 0.49
CA LEU A 314 4.39 -6.87 1.47
C LEU A 314 5.58 -6.17 0.80
N GLY A 315 6.13 -6.73 -0.27
CA GLY A 315 7.28 -6.16 -0.97
C GLY A 315 6.99 -4.78 -1.56
N ARG A 316 5.75 -4.51 -1.96
CA ARG A 316 5.33 -3.18 -2.44
C ARG A 316 5.41 -2.15 -1.32
N ILE A 317 5.00 -2.51 -0.11
CA ILE A 317 5.08 -1.61 1.06
C ILE A 317 6.53 -1.26 1.37
N ILE A 318 7.45 -2.24 1.34
CA ILE A 318 8.89 -2.01 1.54
C ILE A 318 9.44 -1.07 0.47
N ASN A 319 9.05 -1.28 -0.78
CA ASN A 319 9.48 -0.46 -1.90
C ASN A 319 9.05 1.00 -1.74
N ASP A 320 7.76 1.20 -1.43
CA ASP A 320 7.19 2.54 -1.25
C ASP A 320 7.76 3.25 0.00
N PHE A 321 8.15 2.48 1.03
CA PHE A 321 8.89 3.03 2.17
C PHE A 321 10.24 3.63 1.76
N GLY A 322 11.00 2.92 0.91
CA GLY A 322 12.26 3.43 0.37
C GLY A 322 12.07 4.75 -0.39
N LYS A 323 11.04 4.83 -1.24
CA LYS A 323 10.70 6.06 -1.97
C LYS A 323 10.32 7.21 -1.04
N ALA A 324 9.47 6.93 -0.05
CA ALA A 324 9.03 7.92 0.91
C ALA A 324 10.17 8.46 1.77
N LEU A 325 11.18 7.64 2.10
CA LEU A 325 12.39 8.11 2.78
C LEU A 325 13.16 9.12 1.92
N VAL A 326 13.44 8.77 0.65
CA VAL A 326 14.17 9.66 -0.26
C VAL A 326 13.39 10.97 -0.49
N ALA A 327 12.08 10.89 -0.75
CA ALA A 327 11.23 12.07 -0.90
C ALA A 327 11.20 12.93 0.38
N SER A 328 11.10 12.30 1.55
CA SER A 328 11.11 13.01 2.83
C SER A 328 12.46 13.68 3.11
N ASP A 329 13.58 13.06 2.74
CA ASP A 329 14.91 13.65 2.93
C ASP A 329 15.08 14.91 2.06
N ARG A 330 14.60 14.86 0.81
CA ARG A 330 14.59 16.00 -0.12
C ARG A 330 13.70 17.15 0.34
N ILE A 331 12.54 16.86 0.94
CA ILE A 331 11.69 17.86 1.60
C ILE A 331 12.41 18.51 2.79
N ASN A 332 13.07 17.70 3.62
CA ASN A 332 13.78 18.20 4.80
C ASN A 332 15.00 19.04 4.43
N GLU A 333 15.69 18.71 3.34
CA GLU A 333 16.79 19.50 2.79
C GLU A 333 16.34 20.95 2.52
N ILE A 334 15.21 21.13 1.82
CA ILE A 334 14.62 22.46 1.60
C ILE A 334 14.29 23.14 2.93
N LEU A 335 13.52 22.48 3.81
CA LEU A 335 13.09 23.05 5.09
C LEU A 335 14.23 23.36 6.08
N SER A 336 15.40 22.78 5.86
CA SER A 336 16.60 23.03 6.65
C SER A 336 17.46 24.17 6.11
N THR A 337 17.16 24.66 4.90
CA THR A 337 17.89 25.76 4.28
C THR A 337 17.56 27.08 4.98
N PHE A 338 18.57 27.93 5.13
CA PHE A 338 18.39 29.24 5.76
C PHE A 338 17.43 30.13 4.95
N SER A 339 16.44 30.70 5.63
CA SER A 339 15.42 31.60 5.06
C SER A 339 15.36 32.90 5.84
N TYR A 340 14.98 34.00 5.18
CA TYR A 340 14.69 35.29 5.77
C TYR A 340 13.18 35.41 5.95
N PRO A 341 12.61 35.06 7.12
CA PRO A 341 11.18 35.19 7.30
C PRO A 341 10.78 36.66 7.11
N LEU A 342 9.80 36.91 6.24
CA LEU A 342 9.23 38.24 5.93
C LEU A 342 8.82 39.05 7.17
N ASN A 343 8.57 38.39 8.30
CA ASN A 343 8.19 39.00 9.59
C ASN A 343 9.34 39.09 10.61
N SER A 344 10.61 38.88 10.22
CA SER A 344 11.74 39.19 11.09
C SER A 344 11.88 40.70 11.24
N THR A 345 11.24 41.23 12.29
CA THR A 345 11.52 42.47 13.04
C THR A 345 12.55 43.45 12.43
N ILE A 346 12.31 43.91 11.20
CA ILE A 346 12.81 45.19 10.69
C ILE A 346 11.57 45.96 10.22
N ILE A 347 10.62 46.14 11.15
CA ILE A 347 9.63 47.22 11.02
C ILE A 347 10.32 48.49 11.52
N THR A 348 11.29 48.97 10.75
CA THR A 348 11.52 50.42 10.73
C THR A 348 10.48 50.94 9.75
N SER A 349 9.33 51.39 10.25
CA SER A 349 8.39 52.09 9.38
C SER A 349 9.11 53.31 8.83
N VAL A 350 9.54 53.26 7.57
CA VAL A 350 10.12 54.44 6.90
C VAL A 350 8.96 55.35 6.51
N ALA A 351 8.36 55.99 7.51
CA ALA A 351 7.38 57.03 7.32
C ALA A 351 8.15 58.33 7.00
N GLY A 352 8.26 58.63 5.70
CA GLY A 352 8.57 59.96 5.18
C GLY A 352 9.86 60.61 5.66
N LEU A 353 11.00 60.28 5.05
CA LEU A 353 12.18 61.15 5.02
C LEU A 353 12.87 61.01 3.66
N GLY A 354 13.21 62.13 3.03
CA GLY A 354 13.92 62.18 1.74
C GLY A 354 15.15 61.26 1.78
N GLN A 355 15.22 60.31 0.86
CA GLN A 355 16.25 59.27 0.87
C GLN A 355 17.61 59.85 0.46
N ILE A 356 18.52 60.00 1.41
CA ILE A 356 19.96 60.02 1.15
C ILE A 356 20.48 58.59 1.41
N LEU A 357 20.74 57.83 0.35
CA LEU A 357 21.39 56.53 0.44
C LEU A 357 22.90 56.74 0.59
N ALA A 358 23.41 56.78 1.83
CA ALA A 358 24.84 56.89 2.09
C ALA A 358 25.47 55.48 2.16
N ILE A 359 25.96 54.97 1.03
CA ILE A 359 26.72 53.71 0.99
C ILE A 359 28.13 53.97 1.54
N ARG A 360 28.32 53.78 2.85
CA ARG A 360 29.64 53.86 3.50
C ARG A 360 30.40 52.55 3.31
N SER A 361 30.99 52.39 2.13
CA SER A 361 31.85 51.28 1.69
C SER A 361 31.20 49.89 1.66
N ILE A 362 31.11 49.30 0.48
CA ILE A 362 30.80 47.87 0.33
C ILE A 362 32.14 47.14 0.35
N SER A 363 32.44 46.42 1.44
CA SER A 363 33.60 45.54 1.46
C SER A 363 33.37 44.41 0.45
N SER A 364 34.25 44.31 -0.55
CA SER A 364 34.30 43.18 -1.48
C SER A 364 34.50 41.88 -0.68
N ILE A 365 33.47 41.07 -0.58
CA ILE A 365 33.60 39.70 -0.07
C ILE A 365 34.45 38.94 -1.11
N PRO A 366 35.59 38.32 -0.73
CA PRO A 366 36.40 37.59 -1.69
C PRO A 366 35.62 36.38 -2.18
N ILE A 367 35.50 36.25 -3.50
CA ILE A 367 35.03 35.04 -4.17
C ILE A 367 36.09 33.97 -3.90
N GLY A 368 35.83 33.11 -2.91
CA GLY A 368 36.63 31.91 -2.66
C GLY A 368 36.45 30.95 -3.82
N VAL A 369 37.48 30.84 -4.66
CA VAL A 369 37.65 29.78 -5.64
C VAL A 369 37.83 28.46 -4.87
N ALA A 370 36.87 27.54 -5.02
CA ALA A 370 37.06 26.16 -4.58
C ALA A 370 37.77 25.40 -5.70
N HIS A 371 38.96 24.88 -5.39
CA HIS A 371 39.69 23.90 -6.18
C HIS A 371 39.10 22.50 -6.03
#